data_AF-A0AA36I217-F1
#
_entry.id   AF-A0AA36I217-F1
#
_cell.length_a   1.000
_cell.length_b   1.000
_cell.length_c   1.000
_cell.angle_alpha   90.00
_cell.angle_beta   90.00
_cell.angle_gamma   90.00
#
_symmetry.space_group_name_H-M   'P 1'
#
loop_
_entity.id
_entity.type
_entity.pdbx_description
1 polymer ?
#
loop_
_entity_poly.entity_id
_entity_poly.type
_entity_poly.pdbx_seq_one_letter_code
_entity_poly.pdbx_strand_id
1 'polypeptide(L)'
;MRFSALLCLPLSGLACSYVEVPWKNATGATSYLIARTMELSDVFNSVTYSIEAFPRGKDGKFGFVGPMSHLSLPGPEYTCLFDGLNEAGLSVSAHYFAEAVYEEPAPGRQQIIAKDLVPFLLANCSSVAEAVSLLASVQVVSAKVLNWGGHWAIADAEGNSVVVEYLQGKRVVSENPPRVMTNDPEIRWQWRNLNTYVNLSPKYPWQNDVVQVKVDDDIGTIPRPIGHGWNLFGMPGDFSPPSRYVRLFYLRGYAVEMSFPKSLNDAIVLGTALLNNVFIPYGTVASDPREKGDNAEYTPYAVLKSPKDKVMMVRGRVLVLRMHLIEPPCAKAASCRRSSICFCGWAGVAGGRLVFDHDQSRLNCQGTSATFLCECSVSASRQPTQCECLADSGGQDQFNQSDQCLEAIGTRSGARSISSAWTCSPPTAGRWKTGPWASRTSPKLGVPRRRFDL
;
A
#
# COMPACT_ATOMS: atom_id res chain seq x y z
N MET A 1 7.16 -39.67 -15.16
CA MET A 1 5.74 -39.27 -15.03
C MET A 1 5.44 -38.26 -16.12
N ARG A 2 4.38 -38.46 -16.89
CA ARG A 2 3.96 -37.56 -17.97
C ARG A 2 3.47 -36.25 -17.32
N PHE A 3 4.13 -35.14 -17.64
CA PHE A 3 3.67 -33.80 -17.25
C PHE A 3 2.40 -33.50 -18.06
N SER A 4 1.24 -33.70 -17.44
CA SER A 4 -0.02 -33.15 -17.96
C SER A 4 0.13 -31.63 -18.03
N ALA A 5 -0.22 -31.05 -19.17
CA ALA A 5 -0.19 -29.63 -19.46
C ALA A 5 -0.77 -28.82 -18.29
N LEU A 6 0.11 -28.19 -17.51
CA LEU A 6 -0.30 -27.15 -16.57
C LEU A 6 -0.86 -26.02 -17.43
N LEU A 7 -2.13 -25.72 -17.22
CA LEU A 7 -2.81 -24.58 -17.83
C LEU A 7 -2.03 -23.32 -17.43
N CYS A 8 -1.24 -22.75 -18.34
CA CYS A 8 -0.71 -21.40 -18.19
C CYS A 8 -1.91 -20.46 -18.19
N LEU A 9 -2.20 -19.86 -17.04
CA LEU A 9 -3.21 -18.82 -16.94
C LEU A 9 -2.52 -17.48 -17.18
N PRO A 10 -2.84 -16.77 -18.28
CA PRO A 10 -2.37 -15.41 -18.45
C PRO A 10 -3.12 -14.54 -17.44
N LEU A 11 -2.38 -13.91 -16.54
CA LEU A 11 -2.84 -12.71 -15.83
C LEU A 11 -2.48 -11.54 -16.73
N SER A 12 -3.31 -11.30 -17.74
CA SER A 12 -3.31 -10.07 -18.50
C SER A 12 -4.00 -9.00 -17.64
N GLY A 13 -3.40 -7.81 -17.58
CA GLY A 13 -3.99 -6.66 -16.90
C GLY A 13 -3.40 -6.31 -15.53
N LEU A 14 -2.16 -5.80 -15.52
CA LEU A 14 -1.45 -5.38 -14.31
C LEU A 14 -0.81 -4.00 -14.50
N ALA A 15 -1.58 -2.93 -14.38
CA ALA A 15 -1.01 -1.61 -14.16
C ALA A 15 -0.45 -1.48 -12.73
N CYS A 16 0.73 -0.89 -12.57
CA CYS A 16 1.21 -0.48 -11.25
C CYS A 16 1.83 0.90 -11.37
N SER A 17 1.71 1.75 -10.35
CA SER A 17 2.32 3.09 -10.35
C SER A 17 3.17 3.29 -9.11
N TYR A 18 4.35 3.91 -9.26
CA TYR A 18 5.30 4.20 -8.17
C TYR A 18 5.83 5.62 -8.26
N VAL A 19 5.93 6.30 -7.12
CA VAL A 19 6.50 7.64 -7.00
C VAL A 19 7.17 7.86 -5.63
N GLU A 20 8.30 8.57 -5.60
CA GLU A 20 8.95 8.97 -4.35
C GLU A 20 8.85 10.47 -4.12
N VAL A 21 8.20 10.88 -3.03
CA VAL A 21 7.99 12.27 -2.65
C VAL A 21 9.07 12.71 -1.65
N PRO A 22 9.88 13.73 -1.96
CA PRO A 22 10.89 14.23 -1.04
C PRO A 22 10.23 15.07 0.06
N TRP A 23 10.81 15.07 1.25
CA TRP A 23 10.38 15.89 2.37
C TRP A 23 11.55 16.21 3.31
N LYS A 24 11.42 17.29 4.11
CA LYS A 24 12.43 17.65 5.11
C LYS A 24 12.21 16.91 6.43
N ASN A 25 13.18 16.09 6.82
CA ASN A 25 13.12 15.38 8.10
C ASN A 25 13.44 16.30 9.29
N ALA A 26 13.34 15.75 10.51
CA ALA A 26 13.57 16.51 11.74
C ALA A 26 14.98 17.14 11.85
N THR A 27 15.96 16.64 11.09
CA THR A 27 17.32 17.20 11.01
C THR A 27 17.50 18.23 9.90
N GLY A 28 16.47 18.49 9.09
CA GLY A 28 16.53 19.34 7.90
C GLY A 28 17.09 18.66 6.65
N ALA A 29 17.56 17.41 6.77
CA ALA A 29 17.97 16.60 5.63
C ALA A 29 16.76 16.15 4.80
N THR A 30 16.95 15.95 3.50
CA THR A 30 15.91 15.40 2.63
C THR A 30 15.76 13.90 2.89
N SER A 31 14.52 13.45 3.06
CA SER A 31 14.13 12.04 3.09
C SER A 31 12.99 11.83 2.11
N TYR A 32 12.65 10.57 1.83
CA TYR A 32 11.65 10.24 0.81
C TYR A 32 10.51 9.42 1.41
N LEU A 33 9.29 9.77 1.01
CA LEU A 33 8.13 8.90 1.12
C LEU A 33 7.98 8.17 -0.22
N ILE A 34 7.90 6.85 -0.19
CA ILE A 34 7.61 6.02 -1.35
C ILE A 34 6.11 5.77 -1.38
N ALA A 35 5.46 5.98 -2.51
CA ALA A 35 4.04 5.71 -2.70
C ALA A 35 3.85 4.85 -3.95
N ARG A 36 2.98 3.84 -3.85
CA ARG A 36 2.63 2.99 -5.00
C ARG A 36 1.18 2.56 -5.01
N THR A 37 0.61 2.40 -6.19
CA THR A 37 -0.63 1.64 -6.41
C THR A 37 -0.31 0.22 -6.84
N MET A 38 -1.23 -0.69 -6.54
CA MET A 38 -1.32 -1.98 -7.17
C MET A 38 -2.59 -1.99 -8.01
N GLU A 39 -2.50 -2.35 -9.28
CA GLU A 39 -3.64 -2.59 -10.14
C GLU A 39 -3.61 -4.04 -10.62
N LEU A 40 -4.73 -4.71 -10.46
CA LEU A 40 -4.91 -6.13 -10.71
C LEU A 40 -6.22 -6.31 -11.46
N SER A 41 -6.21 -7.09 -12.54
CA SER A 41 -7.42 -7.57 -13.20
C SER A 41 -8.22 -8.45 -12.23
N ASP A 42 -9.48 -8.13 -11.98
CA ASP A 42 -10.33 -8.97 -11.10
C ASP A 42 -10.74 -10.26 -11.82
N VAL A 43 -10.09 -11.38 -11.52
CA VAL A 43 -10.69 -12.69 -11.83
C VAL A 43 -11.71 -12.96 -10.71
N PHE A 44 -12.93 -12.42 -10.76
CA PHE A 44 -14.05 -12.79 -9.89
C PHE A 44 -13.74 -12.96 -8.38
N ASN A 45 -13.32 -11.91 -7.65
CA ASN A 45 -13.02 -11.98 -6.20
C ASN A 45 -11.91 -12.99 -5.83
N SER A 46 -11.07 -13.45 -6.78
CA SER A 46 -10.05 -14.47 -6.52
C SER A 46 -8.75 -13.93 -5.90
N VAL A 47 -8.60 -12.60 -5.83
CA VAL A 47 -7.42 -11.96 -5.24
C VAL A 47 -7.80 -11.31 -3.93
N THR A 48 -7.36 -11.91 -2.83
CA THR A 48 -7.41 -11.28 -1.50
C THR A 48 -6.00 -10.82 -1.14
N TYR A 49 -5.89 -9.85 -0.24
CA TYR A 49 -4.60 -9.47 0.31
C TYR A 49 -4.66 -9.36 1.83
N SER A 50 -3.63 -9.86 2.49
CA SER A 50 -3.38 -9.69 3.91
C SER A 50 -2.17 -8.80 4.12
N ILE A 51 -2.06 -8.20 5.29
CA ILE A 51 -0.86 -7.48 5.69
C ILE A 51 -0.07 -8.41 6.60
N GLU A 52 1.14 -8.77 6.19
CA GLU A 52 1.91 -9.80 6.87
C GLU A 52 3.25 -9.25 7.34
N ALA A 53 3.62 -9.64 8.56
CA ALA A 53 4.92 -9.36 9.12
C ALA A 53 5.75 -10.64 9.18
N PHE A 54 6.98 -10.52 8.70
CA PHE A 54 7.94 -11.59 8.56
C PHE A 54 9.06 -11.34 9.59
N PRO A 55 9.16 -12.15 10.66
CA PRO A 55 10.18 -11.98 11.70
C PRO A 55 11.59 -12.28 11.16
N ARG A 56 12.63 -11.78 11.86
CA ARG A 56 14.01 -12.24 11.62
C ARG A 56 14.07 -13.74 11.90
N GLY A 57 14.91 -14.47 11.18
CA GLY A 57 14.99 -15.91 11.37
C GLY A 57 16.11 -16.57 10.60
N LYS A 58 16.03 -17.90 10.47
CA LYS A 58 17.00 -18.67 9.67
C LYS A 58 17.01 -18.23 8.20
N ASP A 59 15.88 -17.73 7.72
CA ASP A 59 15.67 -17.41 6.31
C ASP A 59 15.96 -15.93 5.97
N GLY A 60 16.37 -15.11 6.96
CA GLY A 60 16.58 -13.67 6.75
C GLY A 60 17.19 -12.93 7.96
N LYS A 61 18.11 -12.01 7.66
CA LYS A 61 18.76 -11.11 8.64
C LYS A 61 17.81 -10.02 9.16
N PHE A 62 16.86 -9.61 8.34
CA PHE A 62 15.94 -8.52 8.62
C PHE A 62 14.50 -9.01 8.60
N GLY A 63 13.71 -8.51 9.53
CA GLY A 63 12.27 -8.60 9.52
C GLY A 63 11.64 -7.52 8.65
N PHE A 64 10.50 -7.82 8.03
CA PHE A 64 9.83 -6.93 7.09
C PHE A 64 8.31 -7.05 7.13
N VAL A 65 7.62 -6.08 6.56
CA VAL A 65 6.17 -6.06 6.43
C VAL A 65 5.77 -5.74 4.98
N GLY A 66 4.67 -6.31 4.51
CA GLY A 66 4.13 -6.05 3.18
C GLY A 66 2.73 -6.63 2.96
N PRO A 67 1.99 -6.16 1.93
CA PRO A 67 0.77 -6.81 1.48
C PRO A 67 1.11 -8.13 0.78
N MET A 68 0.68 -9.24 1.37
CA MET A 68 0.70 -10.55 0.73
C MET A 68 -0.57 -10.70 -0.10
N SER A 69 -0.43 -10.92 -1.40
CA SER A 69 -1.56 -11.22 -2.30
C SER A 69 -1.75 -12.74 -2.36
N HIS A 70 -2.98 -13.20 -2.14
CA HIS A 70 -3.40 -14.59 -2.26
C HIS A 70 -4.19 -14.73 -3.56
N LEU A 71 -3.60 -15.40 -4.54
CA LEU A 71 -4.14 -15.58 -5.88
C LEU A 71 -4.81 -16.95 -5.97
N SER A 72 -6.14 -16.95 -6.03
CA SER A 72 -6.93 -18.17 -6.18
C SER A 72 -7.01 -18.57 -7.66
N LEU A 73 -5.94 -19.17 -8.17
CA LEU A 73 -5.89 -19.72 -9.53
C LEU A 73 -6.35 -21.19 -9.55
N PRO A 74 -6.95 -21.70 -10.63
CA PRO A 74 -7.17 -23.12 -10.84
C PRO A 74 -5.90 -23.96 -10.58
N GLY A 75 -5.85 -24.65 -9.43
CA GLY A 75 -4.66 -25.37 -8.96
C GLY A 75 -4.30 -24.99 -7.51
N PRO A 76 -3.01 -25.00 -7.13
CA PRO A 76 -2.60 -24.58 -5.80
C PRO A 76 -2.80 -23.06 -5.62
N GLU A 77 -3.09 -22.65 -4.39
CA GLU A 77 -3.11 -21.24 -4.00
C GLU A 77 -1.70 -20.65 -4.14
N TYR A 78 -1.58 -19.52 -4.83
CA TYR A 78 -0.30 -18.82 -4.98
C TYR A 78 -0.29 -17.58 -4.12
N THR A 79 0.76 -17.44 -3.32
CA THR A 79 1.01 -16.21 -2.55
C THR A 79 2.16 -15.44 -3.16
N CYS A 80 2.00 -14.12 -3.25
CA CYS A 80 3.03 -13.23 -3.79
C CYS A 80 3.07 -11.93 -3.00
N LEU A 81 4.28 -11.54 -2.60
CA LEU A 81 4.54 -10.27 -1.93
C LEU A 81 5.14 -9.29 -2.95
N PHE A 82 4.32 -8.35 -3.44
CA PHE A 82 4.77 -7.38 -4.45
C PHE A 82 5.37 -6.12 -3.87
N ASP A 83 5.20 -5.87 -2.58
CA ASP A 83 5.68 -4.68 -1.90
C ASP A 83 6.16 -5.00 -0.51
N GLY A 84 7.14 -4.25 -0.03
CA GLY A 84 7.37 -4.20 1.40
C GLY A 84 8.38 -3.16 1.85
N LEU A 85 8.53 -3.12 3.17
CA LEU A 85 9.51 -2.32 3.90
C LEU A 85 10.10 -3.20 4.99
N ASN A 86 11.43 -3.25 5.08
CA ASN A 86 12.10 -3.93 6.18
C ASN A 86 12.50 -2.97 7.30
N GLU A 87 12.86 -3.54 8.44
CA GLU A 87 13.27 -2.80 9.63
C GLU A 87 14.60 -2.04 9.49
N ALA A 88 15.39 -2.33 8.46
CA ALA A 88 16.60 -1.58 8.14
C ALA A 88 16.32 -0.33 7.29
N GLY A 89 15.10 -0.18 6.78
CA GLY A 89 14.72 0.93 5.90
C GLY A 89 14.98 0.64 4.42
N LEU A 90 15.04 -0.63 4.00
CA LEU A 90 14.98 -1.02 2.59
C LEU A 90 13.53 -1.21 2.17
N SER A 91 13.15 -0.61 1.05
CA SER A 91 11.86 -0.81 0.41
C SER A 91 12.02 -1.40 -0.99
N VAL A 92 11.18 -2.38 -1.31
CA VAL A 92 11.17 -3.06 -2.60
C VAL A 92 9.74 -3.12 -3.12
N SER A 93 9.55 -2.80 -4.40
CA SER A 93 8.26 -2.75 -5.07
C SER A 93 8.32 -3.42 -6.45
N ALA A 94 7.73 -4.60 -6.60
CA ALA A 94 7.59 -5.32 -7.87
C ALA A 94 6.39 -4.81 -8.67
N HIS A 95 6.62 -4.42 -9.91
CA HIS A 95 5.58 -3.97 -10.85
C HIS A 95 5.58 -4.90 -12.06
N TYR A 96 4.42 -5.08 -12.67
CA TYR A 96 4.32 -5.88 -13.89
C TYR A 96 5.14 -5.27 -15.02
N PHE A 97 5.76 -6.14 -15.81
CA PHE A 97 6.61 -5.75 -16.91
C PHE A 97 6.58 -6.84 -17.97
N ALA A 98 5.83 -6.62 -19.05
CA ALA A 98 5.63 -7.59 -20.12
C ALA A 98 6.92 -7.83 -20.93
N GLU A 99 7.76 -6.81 -21.08
CA GLU A 99 9.07 -6.88 -21.75
C GLU A 99 10.13 -7.68 -20.97
N ALA A 100 9.81 -8.20 -19.77
CA ALA A 100 10.76 -8.93 -18.95
C ALA A 100 11.26 -10.22 -19.64
N VAL A 101 12.57 -10.32 -19.81
CA VAL A 101 13.26 -11.55 -20.23
C VAL A 101 14.37 -11.84 -19.23
N TYR A 102 14.13 -12.84 -18.38
CA TYR A 102 14.99 -13.25 -17.26
C TYR A 102 16.22 -14.07 -17.70
N GLU A 103 17.17 -14.24 -16.78
CA GLU A 103 18.38 -15.02 -17.02
C GLU A 103 18.04 -16.50 -17.23
N GLU A 104 18.85 -17.18 -18.05
CA GLU A 104 18.77 -18.64 -18.20
C GLU A 104 19.49 -19.35 -17.03
N PRO A 105 18.93 -20.45 -16.50
CA PRO A 105 19.56 -21.25 -15.46
C PRO A 105 20.97 -21.72 -15.86
N ALA A 106 21.99 -21.41 -15.05
CA ALA A 106 23.35 -21.89 -15.25
C ALA A 106 23.80 -22.83 -14.10
N PRO A 107 24.58 -23.89 -14.40
CA PRO A 107 25.14 -24.76 -13.37
C PRO A 107 26.00 -24.01 -12.36
N GLY A 108 25.85 -24.35 -11.08
CA GLY A 108 26.68 -23.79 -9.99
C GLY A 108 26.32 -22.38 -9.52
N ARG A 109 25.27 -21.74 -10.09
CA ARG A 109 24.75 -20.46 -9.61
C ARG A 109 23.46 -20.65 -8.82
N GLN A 110 23.34 -19.94 -7.70
CA GLN A 110 22.10 -19.89 -6.93
C GLN A 110 21.01 -19.20 -7.76
N GLN A 111 19.86 -19.86 -7.89
CA GLN A 111 18.71 -19.35 -8.64
C GLN A 111 17.67 -18.80 -7.69
N ILE A 112 17.09 -17.66 -8.04
CA ILE A 112 15.94 -17.06 -7.38
C ILE A 112 14.84 -16.89 -8.43
N ILE A 113 13.64 -17.37 -8.12
CA ILE A 113 12.49 -17.18 -8.99
C ILE A 113 12.05 -15.72 -8.89
N ALA A 114 11.78 -15.06 -10.02
CA ALA A 114 11.42 -13.64 -10.07
C ALA A 114 10.34 -13.22 -9.05
N LYS A 115 9.29 -14.03 -8.87
CA LYS A 115 8.21 -13.74 -7.90
C LYS A 115 8.69 -13.63 -6.44
N ASP A 116 9.79 -14.30 -6.10
CA ASP A 116 10.33 -14.38 -4.73
C ASP A 116 11.40 -13.30 -4.46
N LEU A 117 11.66 -12.42 -5.44
CA LEU A 117 12.73 -11.43 -5.34
C LEU A 117 12.45 -10.38 -4.24
N VAL A 118 11.20 -9.93 -4.09
CA VAL A 118 10.84 -8.94 -3.07
C VAL A 118 11.12 -9.46 -1.65
N PRO A 119 10.56 -10.60 -1.19
CA PRO A 119 10.87 -11.10 0.14
C PRO A 119 12.35 -11.48 0.29
N PHE A 120 13.00 -11.99 -0.77
CA PHE A 120 14.43 -12.31 -0.74
C PHE A 120 15.31 -11.09 -0.43
N LEU A 121 15.08 -9.97 -1.10
CA LEU A 121 15.83 -8.73 -0.86
C LEU A 121 15.51 -8.13 0.50
N LEU A 122 14.22 -8.04 0.87
CA LEU A 122 13.80 -7.47 2.15
C LEU A 122 14.37 -8.24 3.35
N ALA A 123 14.49 -9.57 3.22
CA ALA A 123 15.04 -10.43 4.27
C ALA A 123 16.56 -10.30 4.42
N ASN A 124 17.30 -9.92 3.37
CA ASN A 124 18.76 -10.10 3.31
C ASN A 124 19.57 -8.80 3.14
N CYS A 125 18.94 -7.68 2.82
CA CYS A 125 19.62 -6.42 2.51
C CYS A 125 19.10 -5.26 3.36
N SER A 126 20.00 -4.36 3.76
CA SER A 126 19.69 -3.14 4.51
C SER A 126 19.60 -1.88 3.63
N SER A 127 20.22 -1.90 2.45
CA SER A 127 20.36 -0.75 1.56
C SER A 127 20.22 -1.13 0.08
N VAL A 128 20.03 -0.14 -0.78
CA VAL A 128 20.03 -0.32 -2.24
C VAL A 128 21.35 -0.95 -2.71
N ALA A 129 22.48 -0.50 -2.16
CA ALA A 129 23.81 -1.00 -2.54
C ALA A 129 23.97 -2.50 -2.22
N GLU A 130 23.51 -2.94 -1.05
CA GLU A 130 23.48 -4.36 -0.69
C GLU A 130 22.53 -5.15 -1.58
N ALA A 131 21.35 -4.60 -1.90
CA ALA A 131 20.38 -5.26 -2.77
C ALA A 131 20.93 -5.49 -4.18
N VAL A 132 21.55 -4.46 -4.78
CA VAL A 132 22.19 -4.57 -6.10
C VAL A 132 23.35 -5.57 -6.07
N SER A 133 24.14 -5.58 -5.01
CA SER A 133 25.25 -6.53 -4.84
C SER A 133 24.75 -7.97 -4.67
N LEU A 134 23.68 -8.18 -3.92
CA LEU A 134 23.07 -9.50 -3.74
C LEU A 134 22.45 -10.00 -5.05
N LEU A 135 21.78 -9.13 -5.81
CA LEU A 135 21.29 -9.50 -7.14
C LEU A 135 22.45 -9.95 -8.05
N ALA A 136 23.63 -9.36 -7.93
CA ALA A 136 24.81 -9.75 -8.70
C ALA A 136 25.32 -11.17 -8.38
N SER A 137 25.07 -11.70 -7.19
CA SER A 137 25.55 -13.03 -6.78
C SER A 137 24.59 -14.18 -7.10
N VAL A 138 23.34 -13.87 -7.44
CA VAL A 138 22.31 -14.87 -7.82
C VAL A 138 21.98 -14.80 -9.32
N GLN A 139 21.21 -15.77 -9.82
CA GLN A 139 20.54 -15.69 -11.11
C GLN A 139 19.04 -15.55 -10.89
N VAL A 140 18.42 -14.56 -11.50
CA VAL A 140 16.97 -14.40 -11.45
C VAL A 140 16.35 -15.05 -12.67
N VAL A 141 15.52 -16.05 -12.43
CA VAL A 141 14.91 -16.90 -13.46
C VAL A 141 13.40 -16.72 -13.50
N SER A 142 12.81 -16.98 -14.66
CA SER A 142 11.36 -16.87 -14.86
C SER A 142 10.58 -17.85 -13.97
N ALA A 143 9.47 -17.38 -13.42
CA ALA A 143 8.46 -18.23 -12.82
C ALA A 143 7.65 -18.91 -13.93
N LYS A 144 8.16 -19.97 -14.57
CA LYS A 144 7.53 -20.64 -15.74
C LYS A 144 6.03 -20.99 -15.58
N VAL A 145 5.54 -21.07 -14.34
CA VAL A 145 4.14 -21.36 -13.99
C VAL A 145 3.26 -20.12 -14.05
N LEU A 146 3.83 -18.94 -13.82
CA LEU A 146 3.13 -17.66 -13.83
C LEU A 146 3.52 -16.94 -15.12
N ASN A 147 2.61 -16.83 -16.07
CA ASN A 147 2.86 -16.20 -17.38
C ASN A 147 2.88 -14.67 -17.28
N TRP A 148 3.69 -14.12 -16.38
CA TRP A 148 3.86 -12.69 -16.15
C TRP A 148 5.30 -12.34 -15.80
N GLY A 149 5.74 -11.20 -16.30
CA GLY A 149 7.02 -10.59 -15.99
C GLY A 149 6.87 -9.43 -15.02
N GLY A 150 8.00 -9.00 -14.46
CA GLY A 150 8.07 -7.90 -13.53
C GLY A 150 9.45 -7.23 -13.49
N HIS A 151 9.43 -5.97 -13.08
CA HIS A 151 10.60 -5.16 -12.76
C HIS A 151 10.44 -4.54 -11.36
N TRP A 152 11.52 -4.02 -10.78
CA TRP A 152 11.53 -3.63 -9.37
C TRP A 152 12.03 -2.21 -9.17
N ALA A 153 11.30 -1.42 -8.39
CA ALA A 153 11.85 -0.23 -7.75
C ALA A 153 12.38 -0.61 -6.38
N ILE A 154 13.64 -0.26 -6.10
CA ILE A 154 14.33 -0.52 -4.83
C ILE A 154 14.84 0.81 -4.31
N ALA A 155 14.47 1.17 -3.09
CA ALA A 155 14.89 2.42 -2.46
C ALA A 155 15.16 2.23 -0.96
N ASP A 156 16.00 3.07 -0.37
CA ASP A 156 16.41 2.95 1.04
C ASP A 156 16.24 4.24 1.87
N ALA A 157 16.56 4.15 3.16
CA ALA A 157 16.43 5.25 4.13
C ALA A 157 17.40 6.42 3.88
N GLU A 158 18.48 6.17 3.14
CA GLU A 158 19.47 7.15 2.70
C GLU A 158 18.99 7.93 1.47
N GLY A 159 17.91 7.47 0.82
CA GLY A 159 17.33 8.10 -0.36
C GLY A 159 17.97 7.64 -1.67
N ASN A 160 18.70 6.52 -1.68
CA ASN A 160 19.10 5.86 -2.91
C ASN A 160 17.87 5.23 -3.57
N SER A 161 17.82 5.19 -4.89
CA SER A 161 16.73 4.56 -5.62
C SER A 161 17.17 4.07 -6.98
N VAL A 162 16.85 2.81 -7.26
CA VAL A 162 17.15 2.15 -8.52
C VAL A 162 15.92 1.42 -9.05
N VAL A 163 15.85 1.33 -10.38
CA VAL A 163 14.98 0.43 -11.11
C VAL A 163 15.81 -0.75 -11.61
N VAL A 164 15.33 -1.97 -11.36
CA VAL A 164 15.93 -3.23 -11.82
C VAL A 164 15.01 -3.89 -12.82
N GLU A 165 15.49 -4.02 -14.05
CA GLU A 165 14.80 -4.67 -15.17
C GLU A 165 15.62 -5.88 -15.65
N TYR A 166 14.94 -6.87 -16.23
CA TYR A 166 15.61 -7.99 -16.91
C TYR A 166 15.23 -7.92 -18.37
N LEU A 167 16.20 -7.59 -19.21
CA LEU A 167 16.03 -7.33 -20.63
C LEU A 167 16.93 -8.27 -21.41
N GLN A 168 16.35 -9.03 -22.34
CA GLN A 168 17.07 -9.96 -23.20
C GLN A 168 17.99 -10.93 -22.40
N GLY A 169 17.50 -11.42 -21.27
CA GLY A 169 18.22 -12.35 -20.40
C GLY A 169 19.32 -11.72 -19.55
N LYS A 170 19.34 -10.38 -19.41
CA LYS A 170 20.35 -9.64 -18.64
C LYS A 170 19.70 -8.71 -17.64
N ARG A 171 20.25 -8.67 -16.42
CA ARG A 171 19.89 -7.65 -15.43
C ARG A 171 20.40 -6.28 -15.87
N VAL A 172 19.51 -5.30 -15.87
CA VAL A 172 19.80 -3.88 -16.06
C VAL A 172 19.41 -3.15 -14.79
N VAL A 173 20.37 -2.46 -14.18
CA VAL A 173 20.15 -1.61 -13.00
C VAL A 173 20.30 -0.16 -13.44
N SER A 174 19.27 0.63 -13.23
CA SER A 174 19.24 2.06 -13.56
C SER A 174 18.98 2.86 -12.30
N GLU A 175 19.82 3.85 -12.00
CA GLU A 175 19.46 4.88 -11.02
C GLU A 175 18.12 5.51 -11.41
N ASN A 176 17.31 5.93 -10.43
CA ASN A 176 16.00 6.53 -10.66
C ASN A 176 15.93 8.03 -10.32
N PRO A 177 16.66 8.92 -11.04
CA PRO A 177 16.56 10.37 -10.81
C PRO A 177 15.13 10.94 -10.91
N PRO A 178 14.25 10.47 -11.85
CA PRO A 178 12.87 10.95 -11.91
C PRO A 178 12.01 10.54 -10.71
N ARG A 179 12.43 9.52 -9.94
CA ARG A 179 11.72 9.04 -8.75
C ARG A 179 10.31 8.54 -9.04
N VAL A 180 10.10 7.99 -10.24
CA VAL A 180 8.82 7.47 -10.74
C VAL A 180 9.10 6.19 -11.52
N MET A 181 8.20 5.21 -11.41
CA MET A 181 8.21 3.98 -12.21
C MET A 181 6.76 3.53 -12.45
N THR A 182 6.49 2.92 -13.60
CA THR A 182 5.17 2.33 -13.87
C THR A 182 5.32 0.88 -14.34
N ASN A 183 5.07 0.61 -15.62
CA ASN A 183 5.23 -0.70 -16.27
C ASN A 183 5.97 -0.46 -17.59
N ASP A 184 5.59 -1.18 -18.65
CA ASP A 184 6.12 -1.08 -20.00
C ASP A 184 5.94 0.31 -20.66
N PRO A 185 6.82 0.70 -21.59
CA PRO A 185 8.09 0.06 -21.93
C PRO A 185 9.17 0.26 -20.86
N GLU A 186 10.35 -0.31 -21.06
CA GLU A 186 11.54 -0.14 -20.20
C GLU A 186 11.76 1.31 -19.68
N ILE A 187 12.33 1.46 -18.48
CA ILE A 187 12.43 2.74 -17.78
C ILE A 187 13.17 3.83 -18.58
N ARG A 188 14.15 3.44 -19.39
CA ARG A 188 14.92 4.36 -20.25
C ARG A 188 14.10 4.92 -21.40
N TRP A 189 13.13 4.15 -21.89
CA TRP A 189 12.17 4.66 -22.85
C TRP A 189 11.25 5.69 -22.19
N GLN A 190 10.76 5.42 -20.97
CA GLN A 190 9.91 6.35 -20.23
C GLN A 190 10.59 7.72 -20.04
N TRP A 191 11.91 7.75 -19.78
CA TRP A 191 12.67 9.00 -19.71
C TRP A 191 12.72 9.76 -21.03
N ARG A 192 12.88 9.07 -22.15
CA ARG A 192 12.84 9.69 -23.49
C ARG A 192 11.44 10.20 -23.80
N ASN A 193 10.40 9.48 -23.36
CA ASN A 193 9.01 9.88 -23.53
C ASN A 193 8.71 11.24 -22.87
N LEU A 194 9.32 11.56 -21.72
CA LEU A 194 9.16 12.87 -21.06
C LEU A 194 9.52 14.05 -21.97
N ASN A 195 10.46 13.90 -22.90
CA ASN A 195 10.86 14.97 -23.82
C ASN A 195 9.72 15.41 -24.76
N THR A 196 8.71 14.56 -24.98
CA THR A 196 7.53 14.90 -25.80
C THR A 196 6.57 15.87 -25.10
N TYR A 197 6.72 16.07 -23.78
CA TYR A 197 5.85 16.91 -22.94
C TYR A 197 6.57 18.16 -22.40
N VAL A 198 7.68 18.55 -23.05
CA VAL A 198 8.55 19.66 -22.61
C VAL A 198 7.81 21.01 -22.43
N ASN A 199 6.67 21.18 -23.08
CA ASN A 199 5.84 22.39 -23.02
C ASN A 199 4.99 22.49 -21.75
N LEU A 200 4.80 21.40 -20.99
CA LEU A 200 4.07 21.46 -19.73
C LEU A 200 4.78 22.41 -18.76
N SER A 201 4.01 23.22 -18.05
CA SER A 201 4.56 24.21 -17.10
C SER A 201 3.69 24.34 -15.84
N PRO A 202 4.28 24.62 -14.67
CA PRO A 202 3.50 25.01 -13.49
C PRO A 202 3.03 26.47 -13.58
N LYS A 203 3.52 27.26 -14.56
CA LYS A 203 3.19 28.67 -14.71
C LYS A 203 1.84 28.84 -15.40
N TYR A 204 1.10 29.87 -15.01
CA TYR A 204 -0.14 30.26 -15.68
C TYR A 204 0.13 30.52 -17.18
N PRO A 205 -0.68 29.99 -18.11
CA PRO A 205 -0.49 30.27 -19.52
C PRO A 205 -0.91 31.72 -19.78
N TRP A 206 0.04 32.53 -20.23
CA TRP A 206 -0.29 33.86 -20.72
C TRP A 206 -1.12 33.73 -22.00
N GLN A 207 -2.05 34.69 -22.20
CA GLN A 207 -2.94 34.72 -23.35
C GLN A 207 -2.17 34.68 -24.67
N ASN A 208 -2.74 34.08 -25.73
CA ASN A 208 -2.21 34.28 -27.08
C ASN A 208 -2.43 35.75 -27.46
N ASP A 209 -1.35 36.50 -27.44
CA ASP A 209 -1.24 37.93 -27.75
C ASP A 209 -0.95 38.19 -29.23
N VAL A 210 -0.72 37.15 -30.02
CA VAL A 210 -0.47 37.24 -31.47
C VAL A 210 -1.77 37.25 -32.27
N VAL A 211 -2.73 36.40 -31.89
CA VAL A 211 -4.02 36.28 -32.59
C VAL A 211 -5.13 36.65 -31.63
N GLN A 212 -5.55 37.91 -31.66
CA GLN A 212 -6.63 38.43 -30.82
C GLN A 212 -7.73 39.08 -31.65
N VAL A 213 -8.99 38.82 -31.28
CA VAL A 213 -10.18 39.38 -31.92
C VAL A 213 -11.12 39.91 -30.83
N LYS A 214 -11.50 41.18 -30.92
CA LYS A 214 -12.61 41.72 -30.12
C LYS A 214 -13.92 41.28 -30.78
N VAL A 215 -14.77 40.55 -30.04
CA VAL A 215 -16.06 40.05 -30.56
C VAL A 215 -17.16 41.09 -30.33
N ASP A 216 -17.53 41.31 -29.07
CA ASP A 216 -18.52 42.30 -28.62
C ASP A 216 -18.27 42.63 -27.13
N ASP A 217 -19.17 43.41 -26.52
CA ASP A 217 -19.04 43.85 -25.13
C ASP A 217 -19.40 42.75 -24.10
N ASP A 218 -20.09 41.67 -24.52
CA ASP A 218 -20.45 40.54 -23.65
C ASP A 218 -19.30 39.51 -23.57
N ILE A 219 -18.75 39.14 -24.74
CA ILE A 219 -17.69 38.12 -24.87
C ILE A 219 -16.30 38.74 -24.65
N GLY A 220 -16.09 39.97 -25.08
CA GLY A 220 -14.81 40.67 -25.04
C GLY A 220 -13.80 40.19 -26.10
N THR A 221 -12.51 40.27 -25.76
CA THR A 221 -11.40 39.85 -26.64
C THR A 221 -11.06 38.38 -26.45
N ILE A 222 -10.96 37.65 -27.56
CA ILE A 222 -10.63 36.21 -27.63
C ILE A 222 -9.35 35.97 -28.44
N PRO A 223 -8.65 34.85 -28.23
CA PRO A 223 -8.86 33.85 -27.17
C PRO A 223 -8.31 34.35 -25.84
N ARG A 224 -8.99 34.06 -24.73
CA ARG A 224 -8.51 34.35 -23.37
C ARG A 224 -8.62 33.10 -22.50
N PRO A 225 -7.76 32.92 -21.48
CA PRO A 225 -7.98 31.89 -20.48
C PRO A 225 -9.36 32.06 -19.81
N ILE A 226 -10.16 30.99 -19.80
CA ILE A 226 -11.49 30.98 -19.17
C ILE A 226 -11.49 30.34 -17.77
N GLY A 227 -10.30 30.06 -17.21
CA GLY A 227 -10.15 29.42 -15.90
C GLY A 227 -8.69 29.04 -15.56
N HIS A 228 -8.53 28.21 -14.53
CA HIS A 228 -7.25 27.61 -14.13
C HIS A 228 -7.06 26.21 -14.76
N GLY A 229 -5.85 25.65 -14.69
CA GLY A 229 -5.54 24.29 -15.15
C GLY A 229 -5.06 24.19 -16.60
N TRP A 230 -5.25 25.25 -17.40
CA TRP A 230 -4.74 25.32 -18.78
C TRP A 230 -3.22 25.22 -18.88
N ASN A 231 -2.48 25.49 -17.80
CA ASN A 231 -1.03 25.30 -17.74
C ASN A 231 -0.60 23.82 -17.90
N LEU A 232 -1.50 22.88 -17.66
CA LEU A 232 -1.28 21.45 -17.83
C LEU A 232 -1.92 20.89 -19.11
N PHE A 233 -2.40 21.76 -20.01
CA PHE A 233 -2.98 21.34 -21.28
C PHE A 233 -1.95 20.52 -22.08
N GLY A 234 -2.39 19.34 -22.58
CA GLY A 234 -1.54 18.36 -23.25
C GLY A 234 -1.00 17.25 -22.35
N MET A 235 -1.21 17.32 -21.02
CA MET A 235 -0.90 16.21 -20.13
C MET A 235 -1.83 15.01 -20.43
N PRO A 236 -1.30 13.79 -20.57
CA PRO A 236 -2.11 12.64 -20.98
C PRO A 236 -3.04 12.19 -19.85
N GLY A 237 -4.29 11.85 -20.22
CA GLY A 237 -5.41 11.60 -19.31
C GLY A 237 -5.82 10.12 -19.14
N ASP A 238 -5.34 9.22 -19.99
CA ASP A 238 -5.63 7.78 -19.93
C ASP A 238 -4.81 7.05 -18.85
N PHE A 239 -5.09 5.75 -18.65
CA PHE A 239 -4.45 4.91 -17.62
C PHE A 239 -3.30 4.03 -18.16
N SER A 240 -2.86 4.22 -19.41
CA SER A 240 -1.69 3.50 -19.92
C SER A 240 -0.45 3.80 -19.07
N PRO A 241 0.51 2.85 -18.96
CA PRO A 241 1.70 3.09 -18.17
C PRO A 241 2.50 4.34 -18.60
N PRO A 242 2.73 4.63 -19.90
CA PRO A 242 3.36 5.87 -20.34
C PRO A 242 2.62 7.14 -19.86
N SER A 243 1.29 7.14 -19.94
CA SER A 243 0.48 8.29 -19.51
C SER A 243 0.51 8.50 -18.00
N ARG A 244 0.42 7.43 -17.21
CA ARG A 244 0.58 7.48 -15.74
C ARG A 244 1.98 7.95 -15.35
N TYR A 245 3.02 7.50 -16.06
CA TYR A 245 4.41 7.89 -15.82
C TYR A 245 4.59 9.40 -16.00
N VAL A 246 4.14 9.95 -17.15
CA VAL A 246 4.21 11.38 -17.47
C VAL A 246 3.43 12.20 -16.43
N ARG A 247 2.19 11.79 -16.11
CA ARG A 247 1.35 12.49 -15.13
C ARG A 247 2.01 12.54 -13.77
N LEU A 248 2.52 11.41 -13.26
CA LEU A 248 3.21 11.36 -11.97
C LEU A 248 4.48 12.20 -11.97
N PHE A 249 5.32 12.12 -13.02
CA PHE A 249 6.55 12.90 -13.12
C PHE A 249 6.28 14.40 -13.00
N TYR A 250 5.38 14.94 -13.82
CA TYR A 250 5.12 16.37 -13.84
C TYR A 250 4.35 16.86 -12.62
N LEU A 251 3.29 16.17 -12.19
CA LEU A 251 2.54 16.59 -11.00
C LEU A 251 3.41 16.55 -9.74
N ARG A 252 4.24 15.51 -9.59
CA ARG A 252 5.22 15.43 -8.49
C ARG A 252 6.22 16.57 -8.58
N GLY A 253 6.85 16.76 -9.74
CA GLY A 253 7.85 17.80 -9.96
C GLY A 253 7.31 19.18 -9.62
N TYR A 254 6.15 19.55 -10.16
CA TYR A 254 5.54 20.85 -9.90
C TYR A 254 5.13 21.03 -8.44
N ALA A 255 4.54 20.03 -7.81
CA ALA A 255 4.18 20.13 -6.40
C ALA A 255 5.41 20.32 -5.51
N VAL A 256 6.50 19.61 -5.78
CA VAL A 256 7.75 19.71 -5.02
C VAL A 256 8.46 21.04 -5.23
N GLU A 257 8.56 21.51 -6.48
CA GLU A 257 9.25 22.77 -6.80
C GLU A 257 8.45 23.99 -6.29
N MET A 258 7.12 23.96 -6.40
CA MET A 258 6.27 25.08 -6.00
C MET A 258 5.93 25.09 -4.50
N SER A 259 5.91 23.92 -3.86
CA SER A 259 5.57 23.77 -2.44
C SER A 259 6.21 22.53 -1.83
N PHE A 260 7.54 22.59 -1.64
CA PHE A 260 8.31 21.48 -1.09
C PHE A 260 7.74 20.96 0.26
N PRO A 261 7.47 19.64 0.40
CA PRO A 261 6.96 19.06 1.65
C PRO A 261 7.89 19.25 2.85
N LYS A 262 7.39 19.84 3.94
CA LYS A 262 8.19 20.22 5.12
C LYS A 262 8.17 19.17 6.23
N SER A 263 7.35 18.15 6.08
CA SER A 263 7.19 17.07 7.05
C SER A 263 6.76 15.77 6.36
N LEU A 264 6.87 14.64 7.09
CA LEU A 264 6.36 13.36 6.61
C LEU A 264 4.85 13.45 6.30
N ASN A 265 4.09 14.19 7.10
CA ASN A 265 2.65 14.34 6.89
C ASN A 265 2.35 15.08 5.58
N ASP A 266 3.11 16.14 5.26
CA ASP A 266 2.98 16.83 3.97
C ASP A 266 3.30 15.88 2.81
N ALA A 267 4.34 15.06 2.98
CA ALA A 267 4.73 14.04 2.00
C ALA A 267 3.60 13.00 1.80
N ILE A 268 2.95 12.57 2.88
CA ILE A 268 1.82 11.62 2.84
C ILE A 268 0.63 12.22 2.11
N VAL A 269 0.32 13.49 2.37
CA VAL A 269 -0.76 14.22 1.68
C VAL A 269 -0.47 14.29 0.18
N LEU A 270 0.74 14.73 -0.20
CA LEU A 270 1.13 14.82 -1.60
C LEU A 270 1.19 13.44 -2.27
N GLY A 271 1.81 12.44 -1.63
CA GLY A 271 1.86 11.07 -2.13
C GLY A 271 0.47 10.49 -2.38
N THR A 272 -0.46 10.70 -1.44
CA THR A 272 -1.87 10.26 -1.61
C THR A 272 -2.54 10.98 -2.77
N ALA A 273 -2.33 12.28 -2.94
CA ALA A 273 -2.91 13.06 -4.04
C ALA A 273 -2.35 12.63 -5.41
N LEU A 274 -1.07 12.29 -5.47
CA LEU A 274 -0.44 11.74 -6.68
C LEU A 274 -0.99 10.35 -7.03
N LEU A 275 -1.12 9.47 -6.04
CA LEU A 275 -1.72 8.14 -6.29
C LEU A 275 -3.18 8.25 -6.73
N ASN A 276 -3.95 9.22 -6.19
CA ASN A 276 -5.33 9.47 -6.65
C ASN A 276 -5.41 9.88 -8.12
N ASN A 277 -4.36 10.50 -8.69
CA ASN A 277 -4.32 10.88 -10.10
C ASN A 277 -4.13 9.69 -11.05
N VAL A 278 -3.67 8.55 -10.54
CA VAL A 278 -3.43 7.32 -11.31
C VAL A 278 -4.24 6.14 -10.77
N PHE A 279 -5.13 6.39 -9.80
CA PHE A 279 -6.03 5.38 -9.25
C PHE A 279 -7.07 5.02 -10.31
N ILE A 280 -7.17 3.73 -10.64
CA ILE A 280 -8.08 3.22 -11.66
C ILE A 280 -9.42 2.84 -11.01
N PRO A 281 -10.52 3.58 -11.30
CA PRO A 281 -11.84 3.19 -10.84
C PRO A 281 -12.31 1.93 -11.57
N TYR A 282 -12.97 1.04 -10.82
CA TYR A 282 -13.52 -0.19 -11.38
C TYR A 282 -14.47 0.10 -12.56
N GLY A 283 -14.25 -0.60 -13.68
CA GLY A 283 -15.05 -0.47 -14.90
C GLY A 283 -14.58 0.61 -15.88
N THR A 284 -13.48 1.32 -15.60
CA THR A 284 -12.93 2.35 -16.52
C THR A 284 -11.88 1.82 -17.49
N VAL A 285 -11.21 0.72 -17.13
CA VAL A 285 -10.27 0.01 -18.00
C VAL A 285 -10.89 -1.33 -18.36
N ALA A 286 -11.20 -1.53 -19.64
CA ALA A 286 -11.90 -2.70 -20.15
C ALA A 286 -10.95 -3.89 -20.32
N SER A 287 -11.51 -5.10 -20.25
CA SER A 287 -10.80 -6.31 -20.67
C SER A 287 -10.67 -6.40 -22.19
N ASP A 288 -9.63 -7.07 -22.65
CA ASP A 288 -9.42 -7.51 -24.01
C ASP A 288 -10.12 -8.87 -24.25
N PRO A 289 -11.22 -8.92 -25.01
CA PRO A 289 -11.94 -10.16 -25.28
C PRO A 289 -11.13 -11.17 -26.11
N ARG A 290 -9.99 -10.76 -26.69
CA ARG A 290 -9.08 -11.63 -27.44
C ARG A 290 -8.11 -12.39 -26.52
N GLU A 291 -7.89 -11.89 -25.31
CA GLU A 291 -6.98 -12.48 -24.33
C GLU A 291 -7.78 -13.31 -23.31
N LYS A 292 -7.59 -14.63 -23.36
CA LYS A 292 -8.33 -15.56 -22.50
C LYS A 292 -7.90 -15.40 -21.05
N GLY A 293 -8.75 -14.82 -20.21
CA GLY A 293 -8.47 -14.60 -18.79
C GLY A 293 -8.24 -13.13 -18.45
N ASP A 294 -8.31 -12.24 -19.44
CA ASP A 294 -8.24 -10.80 -19.22
C ASP A 294 -9.52 -10.28 -18.56
N ASN A 295 -9.35 -9.44 -17.55
CA ASN A 295 -10.46 -8.83 -16.83
C ASN A 295 -10.25 -7.33 -16.71
N ALA A 296 -11.34 -6.61 -16.41
CA ALA A 296 -11.27 -5.18 -16.15
C ALA A 296 -10.26 -4.88 -15.02
N GLU A 297 -9.38 -3.92 -15.28
CA GLU A 297 -8.40 -3.47 -14.30
C GLU A 297 -9.00 -2.42 -13.35
N TYR A 298 -8.52 -2.45 -12.12
CA TYR A 298 -8.82 -1.46 -11.09
C TYR A 298 -7.70 -1.42 -10.05
N THR A 299 -7.67 -0.39 -9.22
CA THR A 299 -6.73 -0.29 -8.09
C THR A 299 -7.32 -0.90 -6.80
N PRO A 300 -7.01 -2.16 -6.41
CA PRO A 300 -7.45 -2.73 -5.14
C PRO A 300 -6.86 -2.03 -3.91
N TYR A 301 -5.58 -1.67 -3.96
CA TYR A 301 -4.91 -1.02 -2.84
C TYR A 301 -3.77 -0.10 -3.28
N ALA A 302 -3.38 0.77 -2.35
CA ALA A 302 -2.22 1.63 -2.44
C ALA A 302 -1.37 1.47 -1.18
N VAL A 303 -0.05 1.67 -1.31
CA VAL A 303 0.91 1.60 -0.21
C VAL A 303 1.71 2.91 -0.16
N LEU A 304 1.93 3.43 1.05
CA LEU A 304 2.87 4.53 1.31
C LEU A 304 3.89 4.06 2.34
N LYS A 305 5.18 4.31 2.13
CA LYS A 305 6.28 3.88 3.00
C LYS A 305 7.21 5.05 3.27
N SER A 306 7.57 5.27 4.52
CA SER A 306 8.73 6.09 4.90
C SER A 306 9.84 5.15 5.32
N PRO A 307 10.84 4.87 4.46
CA PRO A 307 11.95 4.02 4.85
C PRO A 307 12.74 4.61 6.01
N LYS A 308 12.90 5.95 6.02
CA LYS A 308 13.60 6.67 7.10
C LYS A 308 12.93 6.51 8.45
N ASP A 309 11.60 6.62 8.50
CA ASP A 309 10.84 6.53 9.75
C ASP A 309 10.36 5.10 10.05
N LYS A 310 10.65 4.13 9.15
CA LYS A 310 10.23 2.74 9.24
C LYS A 310 8.70 2.62 9.41
N VAL A 311 7.96 3.38 8.61
CA VAL A 311 6.49 3.42 8.62
C VAL A 311 5.96 2.94 7.28
N MET A 312 4.96 2.05 7.30
CA MET A 312 4.23 1.62 6.11
C MET A 312 2.73 1.83 6.31
N MET A 313 2.04 2.33 5.30
CA MET A 313 0.61 2.57 5.29
C MET A 313 0.02 1.83 4.10
N VAL A 314 -1.11 1.16 4.30
CA VAL A 314 -1.84 0.50 3.23
C VAL A 314 -3.26 1.04 3.20
N ARG A 315 -3.66 1.52 2.03
CA ARG A 315 -5.01 2.02 1.76
C ARG A 315 -5.71 1.03 0.85
N GLY A 316 -6.74 0.36 1.37
CA GLY A 316 -7.70 -0.40 0.56
C GLY A 316 -8.86 0.47 0.10
N ARG A 317 -9.94 -0.14 -0.40
CA ARG A 317 -11.14 0.58 -0.87
C ARG A 317 -11.86 1.39 0.22
N VAL A 318 -11.89 0.90 1.47
CA VAL A 318 -12.73 1.47 2.55
C VAL A 318 -11.91 1.90 3.79
N LEU A 319 -10.64 1.50 3.90
CA LEU A 319 -9.83 1.69 5.10
C LEU A 319 -8.38 2.09 4.78
N VAL A 320 -7.80 2.94 5.63
CA VAL A 320 -6.36 3.24 5.67
C VAL A 320 -5.76 2.65 6.94
N LEU A 321 -4.81 1.75 6.79
CA LEU A 321 -4.02 1.16 7.86
C LEU A 321 -2.65 1.82 7.92
N ARG A 322 -2.15 2.13 9.12
CA ARG A 322 -0.79 2.66 9.36
C ARG A 322 -0.02 1.73 10.28
N MET A 323 1.21 1.40 9.91
CA MET A 323 2.07 0.45 10.60
C MET A 323 3.44 1.04 10.88
N HIS A 324 4.00 0.78 12.07
CA HIS A 324 5.35 1.19 12.47
C HIS A 324 6.20 -0.06 12.75
N LEU A 325 7.39 -0.12 12.17
CA LEU A 325 8.37 -1.19 12.42
C LEU A 325 9.36 -0.70 13.47
N ILE A 326 9.24 -1.17 14.71
CA ILE A 326 9.98 -0.65 15.87
C ILE A 326 11.02 -1.68 16.34
N GLU A 327 12.28 -1.24 16.52
CA GLU A 327 13.32 -2.06 17.16
C GLU A 327 13.29 -1.92 18.69
N PRO A 328 13.61 -2.98 19.46
CA PRO A 328 13.70 -2.93 20.92
C PRO A 328 14.74 -1.90 21.42
N PRO A 329 14.56 -1.31 22.62
CA PRO A 329 13.51 -1.58 23.61
C PRO A 329 12.20 -0.80 23.37
N CYS A 330 11.08 -1.49 23.58
CA CYS A 330 9.70 -0.99 23.38
C CYS A 330 9.28 0.18 24.30
N ALA A 331 10.17 0.70 25.15
CA ALA A 331 9.89 1.80 26.07
C ALA A 331 9.52 3.12 25.35
N LYS A 332 9.76 3.24 24.04
CA LYS A 332 9.29 4.35 23.19
C LYS A 332 7.92 4.13 22.53
N ALA A 333 7.21 3.04 22.85
CA ALA A 333 5.88 2.73 22.34
C ALA A 333 4.78 3.71 22.82
N ALA A 334 5.10 4.66 23.70
CA ALA A 334 4.22 5.80 24.04
C ALA A 334 3.85 6.69 22.82
N SER A 335 4.50 6.49 21.67
CA SER A 335 4.20 7.16 20.40
C SER A 335 3.15 6.44 19.53
N CYS A 336 2.72 5.22 19.89
CA CYS A 336 1.69 4.49 19.16
C CYS A 336 0.33 5.19 19.38
N ARG A 337 -0.08 6.05 18.43
CA ARG A 337 -1.38 6.74 18.44
C ARG A 337 -2.51 5.75 18.08
N ARG A 338 -3.74 6.04 18.50
CA ARG A 338 -5.01 5.26 18.37
C ARG A 338 -5.45 4.79 16.96
N SER A 339 -4.57 4.85 15.95
CA SER A 339 -4.83 4.44 14.56
C SER A 339 -3.61 3.78 13.90
N SER A 340 -2.71 3.22 14.71
CA SER A 340 -1.43 2.66 14.27
C SER A 340 -1.22 1.25 14.81
N ILE A 341 -0.68 0.36 13.98
CA ILE A 341 -0.23 -0.99 14.36
C ILE A 341 1.29 -0.94 14.57
N CYS A 342 1.77 -1.29 15.75
CA CYS A 342 3.20 -1.31 16.05
C CYS A 342 3.72 -2.77 16.05
N PHE A 343 4.70 -3.08 15.21
CA PHE A 343 5.42 -4.36 15.24
C PHE A 343 6.67 -4.21 16.10
N CYS A 344 6.72 -4.96 17.21
CA CYS A 344 7.77 -4.88 18.21
C CYS A 344 8.44 -6.25 18.40
N GLY A 345 9.77 -6.29 18.33
CA GLY A 345 10.55 -7.51 18.62
C GLY A 345 10.57 -8.50 17.46
N TRP A 346 11.58 -8.40 16.61
CA TRP A 346 11.72 -9.25 15.42
C TRP A 346 12.46 -10.57 15.68
N ALA A 347 12.93 -10.82 16.91
CA ALA A 347 13.71 -12.01 17.27
C ALA A 347 12.84 -13.07 17.97
N GLY A 348 12.81 -14.28 17.42
CA GLY A 348 12.26 -15.48 18.11
C GLY A 348 10.73 -15.58 18.18
N VAL A 349 9.99 -14.74 17.46
CA VAL A 349 8.53 -14.75 17.43
C VAL A 349 8.04 -15.54 16.21
N ALA A 350 7.08 -16.46 16.38
CA ALA A 350 6.42 -17.13 15.26
C ALA A 350 5.64 -16.07 14.45
N GLY A 351 5.75 -16.11 13.11
CA GLY A 351 5.17 -15.10 12.22
C GLY A 351 3.70 -14.77 12.55
N GLY A 352 3.35 -13.48 12.50
CA GLY A 352 2.01 -13.00 12.76
C GLY A 352 1.32 -12.56 11.46
N ARG A 353 0.08 -13.00 11.22
CA ARG A 353 -0.71 -12.65 10.04
C ARG A 353 -1.83 -11.68 10.46
N LEU A 354 -1.88 -10.49 9.85
CA LEU A 354 -3.08 -9.66 9.89
C LEU A 354 -3.84 -9.91 8.60
N VAL A 355 -4.88 -10.74 8.70
CA VAL A 355 -5.75 -11.02 7.56
C VAL A 355 -6.76 -9.88 7.45
N PHE A 356 -6.75 -9.19 6.30
CA PHE A 356 -7.74 -8.19 5.98
C PHE A 356 -8.78 -8.80 5.04
N ASP A 357 -10.05 -8.80 5.46
CA ASP A 357 -11.15 -9.18 4.59
C ASP A 357 -11.68 -7.93 3.88
N HIS A 358 -11.43 -7.89 2.58
CA HIS A 358 -11.78 -6.78 1.68
C HIS A 358 -13.29 -6.47 1.68
N ASP A 359 -14.14 -7.47 1.87
CA ASP A 359 -15.60 -7.30 1.75
C ASP A 359 -16.25 -6.85 3.06
N GLN A 360 -15.59 -7.06 4.20
CA GLN A 360 -16.19 -6.79 5.51
C GLN A 360 -15.55 -5.61 6.26
N SER A 361 -14.48 -5.02 5.72
CA SER A 361 -13.71 -3.98 6.43
C SER A 361 -13.24 -4.44 7.81
N ARG A 362 -13.03 -5.76 8.00
CA ARG A 362 -12.68 -6.38 9.29
C ARG A 362 -11.20 -6.71 9.32
N LEU A 363 -10.55 -6.40 10.45
CA LEU A 363 -9.18 -6.79 10.75
C LEU A 363 -9.23 -8.07 11.60
N ASN A 364 -8.73 -9.19 11.07
CA ASN A 364 -8.63 -10.43 11.81
C ASN A 364 -7.14 -10.74 12.10
N CYS A 365 -6.77 -10.70 13.38
CA CYS A 365 -5.45 -11.14 13.82
C CYS A 365 -5.42 -12.67 13.87
N GLN A 366 -4.55 -13.32 13.09
CA GLN A 366 -4.31 -14.76 13.15
C GLN A 366 -2.82 -15.02 13.36
N GLY A 367 -2.44 -15.63 14.48
CA GLY A 367 -1.06 -16.03 14.73
C GLY A 367 -0.74 -16.25 16.21
N THR A 368 0.15 -17.19 16.50
CA THR A 368 0.67 -17.45 17.83
C THR A 368 1.84 -16.50 18.13
N SER A 369 1.81 -15.85 19.29
CA SER A 369 2.93 -15.15 19.95
C SER A 369 3.43 -13.78 19.46
N ALA A 370 2.94 -13.21 18.34
CA ALA A 370 3.25 -11.81 18.03
C ALA A 370 2.39 -10.85 18.86
N THR A 371 3.04 -9.98 19.66
CA THR A 371 2.34 -8.92 20.41
C THR A 371 1.88 -7.84 19.44
N PHE A 372 0.66 -7.99 18.92
CA PHE A 372 -0.03 -6.95 18.17
C PHE A 372 -0.68 -5.97 19.14
N LEU A 373 -0.24 -4.71 19.15
CA LEU A 373 -0.98 -3.62 19.79
C LEU A 373 -1.88 -2.98 18.72
N CYS A 374 -3.17 -3.29 18.76
CA CYS A 374 -4.19 -2.65 17.91
C CYS A 374 -5.28 -2.04 18.81
N GLU A 375 -5.39 -0.71 18.83
CA GLU A 375 -6.61 -0.01 19.27
C GLU A 375 -7.16 0.80 18.09
N CYS A 376 -8.45 0.65 17.77
CA CYS A 376 -9.15 1.42 16.75
C CYS A 376 -10.27 2.26 17.40
N SER A 377 -10.53 3.48 16.92
CA SER A 377 -11.71 4.25 17.35
C SER A 377 -12.43 5.04 16.23
N VAL A 378 -13.69 4.67 16.02
CA VAL A 378 -14.95 5.41 15.78
C VAL A 378 -14.91 6.83 15.18
N SER A 379 -15.68 7.03 14.09
CA SER A 379 -16.21 8.35 13.69
C SER A 379 -17.62 8.55 14.24
N ALA A 380 -17.95 9.77 14.66
CA ALA A 380 -19.21 10.13 15.31
C ALA A 380 -20.40 10.10 14.33
N SER A 381 -20.92 8.92 14.00
CA SER A 381 -22.27 8.76 13.46
C SER A 381 -22.86 7.45 13.95
N ARG A 382 -24.04 7.55 14.57
CA ARG A 382 -24.74 6.48 15.29
C ARG A 382 -25.03 5.27 14.40
N GLN A 383 -24.19 4.23 14.45
CA GLN A 383 -24.54 2.80 14.62
C GLN A 383 -23.23 2.01 14.89
N PRO A 384 -23.17 1.13 15.91
CA PRO A 384 -21.91 0.54 16.35
C PRO A 384 -21.62 -0.77 15.60
N THR A 385 -20.50 -0.80 14.87
CA THR A 385 -19.76 -2.04 14.62
C THR A 385 -18.28 -1.67 14.63
N GLN A 386 -17.47 -2.31 15.50
CA GLN A 386 -16.06 -2.72 15.28
C GLN A 386 -15.08 -2.59 16.48
N CYS A 387 -14.38 -3.72 16.66
CA CYS A 387 -13.00 -4.03 17.09
C CYS A 387 -12.51 -3.73 18.53
N GLU A 388 -12.45 -4.79 19.34
CA GLU A 388 -11.58 -4.95 20.52
C GLU A 388 -10.38 -5.85 20.20
N CYS A 389 -9.18 -5.49 20.66
CA CYS A 389 -8.04 -6.41 20.80
C CYS A 389 -7.17 -5.97 22.00
N LEU A 390 -7.29 -6.70 23.12
CA LEU A 390 -6.28 -6.78 24.18
C LEU A 390 -5.92 -8.27 24.33
N ALA A 391 -4.64 -8.60 24.26
CA ALA A 391 -4.14 -9.95 24.51
C ALA A 391 -3.52 -10.01 25.91
N ASP A 392 -3.90 -10.99 26.72
CA ASP A 392 -2.96 -11.61 27.66
C ASP A 392 -3.27 -13.09 27.93
N SER A 393 -2.17 -13.84 28.07
CA SER A 393 -1.99 -15.21 28.54
C SER A 393 -2.75 -16.35 27.86
N GLY A 394 -2.04 -17.04 26.96
CA GLY A 394 -2.04 -18.50 26.83
C GLY A 394 -3.39 -19.22 26.82
N GLY A 395 -3.96 -19.41 25.64
CA GLY A 395 -5.04 -20.36 25.40
C GLY A 395 -5.46 -20.31 23.93
N GLN A 396 -5.42 -21.45 23.24
CA GLN A 396 -6.14 -21.58 21.98
C GLN A 396 -7.63 -21.59 22.30
N ASP A 397 -8.38 -20.57 21.93
CA ASP A 397 -9.84 -20.68 21.82
C ASP A 397 -10.38 -19.79 20.69
N GLN A 398 -11.16 -20.41 19.82
CA GLN A 398 -11.97 -19.73 18.81
C GLN A 398 -13.21 -19.13 19.49
N PHE A 399 -13.36 -17.79 19.45
CA PHE A 399 -14.59 -17.16 19.90
C PHE A 399 -15.47 -16.76 18.71
N ASN A 400 -16.51 -17.57 18.48
CA ASN A 400 -17.76 -17.13 17.88
C ASN A 400 -18.64 -16.58 19.01
N GLN A 401 -19.05 -15.31 18.98
CA GLN A 401 -20.41 -14.89 19.38
C GLN A 401 -20.63 -13.37 19.24
N SER A 402 -21.64 -13.06 18.44
CA SER A 402 -22.49 -11.88 18.58
C SER A 402 -23.36 -12.00 19.85
N ASP A 403 -23.73 -10.84 20.40
CA ASP A 403 -24.75 -10.64 21.44
C ASP A 403 -24.38 -11.07 22.87
N GLN A 404 -23.73 -10.15 23.61
CA GLN A 404 -24.02 -9.84 25.02
C GLN A 404 -22.98 -8.85 25.56
N CYS A 405 -23.33 -7.56 25.61
CA CYS A 405 -22.79 -6.59 26.58
C CYS A 405 -23.54 -5.24 26.45
N LEU A 406 -24.76 -5.20 26.97
CA LEU A 406 -25.43 -3.96 27.37
C LEU A 406 -25.54 -4.00 28.89
N GLU A 407 -24.86 -3.11 29.60
CA GLU A 407 -25.43 -2.29 30.69
C GLU A 407 -24.39 -1.43 31.42
N ALA A 408 -24.88 -0.32 31.98
CA ALA A 408 -24.29 0.61 32.95
C ALA A 408 -23.31 1.71 32.47
N ILE A 409 -23.83 2.77 31.85
CA ILE A 409 -23.22 4.12 31.91
C ILE A 409 -23.92 4.91 33.03
N GLY A 410 -23.25 5.03 34.18
CA GLY A 410 -23.55 6.03 35.20
C GLY A 410 -22.66 7.25 35.00
N THR A 411 -23.27 8.38 34.65
CA THR A 411 -22.61 9.68 34.45
C THR A 411 -21.91 10.19 35.71
N ARG A 412 -20.59 10.44 35.66
CA ARG A 412 -19.95 11.58 36.34
C ARG A 412 -18.77 12.12 35.54
N SER A 413 -18.88 13.41 35.23
CA SER A 413 -17.87 14.32 34.73
C SER A 413 -16.63 14.40 35.63
N GLY A 414 -15.44 14.31 35.04
CA GLY A 414 -14.19 14.68 35.72
C GLY A 414 -12.97 14.11 35.02
N ALA A 415 -12.22 14.96 34.32
CA ALA A 415 -10.90 14.63 33.80
C ALA A 415 -9.93 14.35 34.96
N ARG A 416 -9.33 13.16 35.02
CA ARG A 416 -8.04 12.89 35.69
C ARG A 416 -7.30 11.76 34.95
N SER A 417 -6.05 12.04 34.57
CA SER A 417 -5.07 11.04 34.18
C SER A 417 -4.69 10.21 35.39
N ILE A 418 -4.79 8.88 35.31
CA ILE A 418 -4.16 7.97 36.27
C ILE A 418 -3.37 6.94 35.48
N SER A 419 -2.06 7.07 35.50
CA SER A 419 -1.12 5.98 35.23
C SER A 419 -0.99 5.16 36.53
N SER A 420 -1.38 3.89 36.53
CA SER A 420 -0.88 2.94 37.52
C SER A 420 -0.85 1.55 36.91
N ALA A 421 0.32 0.90 37.03
CA ALA A 421 0.54 -0.50 36.73
C ALA A 421 -0.05 -1.34 37.86
N TRP A 422 -0.81 -2.38 37.52
CA TRP A 422 -1.31 -3.37 38.48
C TRP A 422 -1.00 -4.77 37.96
N THR A 423 -0.28 -5.55 38.76
CA THR A 423 -0.08 -7.00 38.59
C THR A 423 -1.19 -7.75 39.32
N CYS A 424 -1.88 -8.66 38.66
CA CYS A 424 -2.88 -9.53 39.29
C CYS A 424 -2.38 -10.97 39.41
N SER A 425 -2.38 -11.48 40.65
CA SER A 425 -2.28 -12.91 40.98
C SER A 425 -3.66 -13.59 40.87
N PRO A 426 -3.74 -14.91 40.61
CA PRO A 426 -5.01 -15.57 40.30
C PRO A 426 -5.90 -15.78 41.54
N PRO A 427 -7.24 -15.61 41.43
CA PRO A 427 -8.16 -15.89 42.52
C PRO A 427 -8.67 -17.33 42.54
N THR A 428 -8.82 -17.85 43.75
CA THR A 428 -9.44 -19.14 44.10
C THR A 428 -10.97 -19.11 43.96
N ALA A 429 -11.54 -20.29 43.72
CA ALA A 429 -12.96 -20.53 43.45
C ALA A 429 -13.90 -20.12 44.61
N GLY A 430 -15.05 -19.49 44.28
CA GLY A 430 -16.08 -19.12 45.26
C GLY A 430 -17.46 -18.81 44.66
N ARG A 431 -18.36 -19.79 44.76
CA ARG A 431 -19.86 -19.81 44.79
C ARG A 431 -20.70 -18.61 44.29
N TRP A 432 -21.63 -18.97 43.41
CA TRP A 432 -22.84 -18.23 43.03
C TRP A 432 -23.88 -18.11 44.16
N LYS A 433 -24.58 -16.97 44.23
CA LYS A 433 -25.92 -16.84 44.82
C LYS A 433 -26.82 -16.00 43.91
N THR A 434 -28.00 -16.53 43.60
CA THR A 434 -29.09 -15.92 42.81
C THR A 434 -30.05 -15.13 43.71
N GLY A 435 -30.62 -14.03 43.19
CA GLY A 435 -31.76 -13.30 43.77
C GLY A 435 -32.49 -12.45 42.70
N PRO A 436 -33.81 -12.22 42.80
CA PRO A 436 -34.70 -12.05 41.65
C PRO A 436 -34.93 -10.59 41.21
N TRP A 437 -35.19 -10.40 39.91
CA TRP A 437 -35.56 -9.13 39.29
C TRP A 437 -37.09 -8.93 39.25
N ALA A 438 -37.53 -7.76 39.70
CA ALA A 438 -38.89 -7.24 39.53
C ALA A 438 -38.97 -6.33 38.30
N SER A 439 -40.14 -6.36 37.66
CA SER A 439 -40.52 -5.71 36.41
C SER A 439 -40.60 -4.18 36.47
N ARG A 440 -40.32 -3.51 35.34
CA ARG A 440 -41.00 -2.27 34.91
C ARG A 440 -40.86 -2.02 33.41
N THR A 441 -41.97 -1.56 32.84
CA THR A 441 -42.29 -1.33 31.43
C THR A 441 -41.76 0.02 30.92
N SER A 442 -41.51 0.11 29.60
CA SER A 442 -41.16 1.35 28.88
C SER A 442 -42.20 1.68 27.78
N PRO A 443 -42.53 2.96 27.52
CA PRO A 443 -43.53 3.36 26.52
C PRO A 443 -42.93 3.74 25.16
N LYS A 444 -43.75 3.59 24.11
CA LYS A 444 -43.50 3.85 22.68
C LYS A 444 -43.52 5.34 22.32
N LEU A 445 -42.61 5.76 21.44
CA LEU A 445 -42.63 6.98 20.59
C LEU A 445 -41.91 6.57 19.27
N GLY A 446 -42.39 6.69 18.04
CA GLY A 446 -43.28 7.67 17.41
C GLY A 446 -42.47 8.50 16.39
N VAL A 447 -42.28 8.01 15.16
CA VAL A 447 -41.46 8.68 14.10
C VAL A 447 -42.36 9.21 12.98
N PRO A 448 -42.25 10.48 12.54
CA PRO A 448 -42.88 10.95 11.32
C PRO A 448 -41.92 10.88 10.11
N ARG A 449 -42.46 10.40 8.99
CA ARG A 449 -41.83 10.40 7.66
C ARG A 449 -41.91 11.80 7.03
N ARG A 450 -40.85 12.24 6.34
CA ARG A 450 -40.96 13.25 5.27
C ARG A 450 -40.41 12.68 3.96
N ARG A 451 -41.24 12.82 2.91
CA ARG A 451 -40.90 12.61 1.50
C ARG A 451 -40.08 13.79 0.99
N PHE A 452 -39.19 13.53 0.06
CA PHE A 452 -38.76 14.50 -0.96
C PHE A 452 -39.32 13.99 -2.28
N ASP A 453 -40.18 14.79 -2.92
CA ASP A 453 -40.59 14.62 -4.30
C ASP A 453 -39.60 15.41 -5.19
N LEU A 454 -39.30 14.85 -6.36
CA LEU A 454 -38.36 15.35 -7.39
C LEU A 454 -38.87 16.60 -8.11
#